data_AF-A0A8C2MUS0-F1
#
_entry.id   AF-A0A8C2MUS0-F1
#
_cell.length_a   1.000
_cell.length_b   1.000
_cell.length_c   1.000
_cell.angle_alpha   90.00
_cell.angle_beta   90.00
_cell.angle_gamma   90.00
#
_symmetry.space_group_name_H-M   'P 1'
#
loop_
_entity.id
_entity.type
_entity.pdbx_description
1 polymer ?
#
loop_
_entity_poly.entity_id
_entity_poly.type
_entity_poly.pdbx_seq_one_letter_code
_entity_poly.pdbx_strand_id
1 'polypeptide(L)'
;MKLFFSIPFFLFETWSLYIAPDVLELTMYTRLALNSQKSACLCLQSAEIKGVRHHFPALLCLYIFLDTFFLNAESMPQTPPFSAMFDSSGYNRNLYQSSEDSCGGLCYHDNNLLSGSLEALIQHLVPNVEYYPDRTYIFTFLLSSRLFMHPYELMAKVCHLCVEHQRLSEGDSDKNQMRKITPKILQLLTEWTETFPYDFRDERMMRNLKDLAHRMASGEEQTYRKNVQQMMQCLIRKLAALSQYEEVLAKLSSTATDRLTVLKTKPQSIQRDIMTVCSDPYTLAQQLTHIELERLNYIGPEEFVQAFVQKDPLDNDKTCYSERKKTRNLEAYVEWFNRLSYLVATEICMPVKKKHRARMIEYFIDVARECFNIGNFNSLMAIISGMNMSPVSRLKKTWAKVKTAKFDILEHQMDPSSNFYNYRTALRGAAQRSLTAHSSREKIVIPFFSLLIKDIYFLNEGCANRLPNGHVNFEKFWELAKQVSEFMTWKQVECPFERDRKVMQYLLSVPVFSEDALYLASYESEGPENNIEKDRWKSLRSSLLGRV
;
A
#
# COMPACT_ATOMS: atom_id res chain seq x y z
N MET A 1 -38.94 20.80 -39.08
CA MET A 1 -38.30 21.38 -37.87
C MET A 1 -38.37 20.36 -36.74
N LYS A 2 -37.26 19.64 -36.52
CA LYS A 2 -36.82 18.88 -35.33
C LYS A 2 -35.70 17.95 -35.82
N LEU A 3 -34.47 18.44 -35.71
CA LEU A 3 -33.22 17.73 -36.00
C LEU A 3 -32.74 17.07 -34.70
N PHE A 4 -32.62 15.74 -34.70
CA PHE A 4 -31.84 14.99 -33.73
C PHE A 4 -30.37 15.05 -34.15
N PHE A 5 -29.49 15.59 -33.30
CA PHE A 5 -28.04 15.44 -33.45
C PHE A 5 -27.54 14.35 -32.51
N SER A 6 -26.98 13.28 -33.08
CA SER A 6 -26.12 12.33 -32.37
C SER A 6 -24.84 13.03 -31.95
N ILE A 7 -24.50 12.95 -30.67
CA ILE A 7 -23.22 13.40 -30.12
C ILE A 7 -22.22 12.22 -30.21
N PRO A 8 -21.06 12.37 -30.87
CA PRO A 8 -20.08 11.29 -30.99
C PRO A 8 -19.22 11.15 -29.73
N PHE A 9 -18.95 9.90 -29.34
CA PHE A 9 -18.02 9.48 -28.31
C PHE A 9 -16.59 9.96 -28.60
N PHE A 10 -15.92 10.58 -27.63
CA PHE A 10 -14.49 10.91 -27.69
C PHE A 10 -13.66 9.79 -27.04
N LEU A 11 -12.76 9.20 -27.81
CA LEU A 11 -11.67 8.33 -27.35
C LEU A 11 -10.54 9.22 -26.78
N PHE A 12 -10.16 9.04 -25.53
CA PHE A 12 -8.98 9.67 -24.93
C PHE A 12 -7.78 8.72 -25.05
N GLU A 13 -6.82 9.03 -25.91
CA GLU A 13 -5.56 8.27 -26.04
C GLU A 13 -4.39 9.00 -25.34
N THR A 14 -3.69 8.25 -24.49
CA THR A 14 -2.30 8.44 -23.99
C THR A 14 -1.96 9.69 -23.14
N TRP A 15 -1.47 9.44 -21.92
CA TRP A 15 -0.78 10.40 -21.05
C TRP A 15 0.74 10.26 -21.21
N SER A 16 1.49 11.37 -21.27
CA SER A 16 2.96 11.36 -21.16
C SER A 16 3.40 12.49 -20.22
N LEU A 17 4.06 12.11 -19.13
CA LEU A 17 4.67 13.03 -18.18
C LEU A 17 6.05 13.45 -18.72
N TYR A 18 6.33 14.75 -18.80
CA TYR A 18 7.64 15.27 -19.23
C TYR A 18 8.26 16.00 -18.03
N ILE A 19 9.40 15.52 -17.53
CA ILE A 19 10.16 16.17 -16.46
C ILE A 19 11.51 16.60 -17.04
N ALA A 20 11.72 17.91 -17.19
CA ALA A 20 13.00 18.48 -17.63
C ALA A 20 13.91 18.76 -16.40
N PRO A 21 15.24 18.63 -16.54
CA PRO A 21 16.14 18.59 -15.38
C PRO A 21 16.39 19.93 -14.66
N ASP A 22 16.05 21.10 -15.21
CA ASP A 22 16.49 22.38 -14.63
C ASP A 22 15.45 23.51 -14.52
N VAL A 23 14.19 23.31 -14.93
CA VAL A 23 13.06 24.22 -14.65
C VAL A 23 11.77 23.39 -14.54
N LEU A 24 11.04 23.52 -13.44
CA LEU A 24 9.70 22.94 -13.29
C LEU A 24 8.69 23.82 -14.01
N GLU A 25 8.58 23.65 -15.33
CA GLU A 25 7.53 24.25 -16.14
C GLU A 25 6.56 23.14 -16.57
N LEU A 26 5.38 23.07 -15.95
CA LEU A 26 4.30 22.22 -16.44
C LEU A 26 3.66 22.92 -17.65
N THR A 27 3.82 22.35 -18.84
CA THR A 27 3.07 22.78 -20.03
C THR A 27 2.11 21.67 -20.45
N MET A 28 0.81 21.90 -20.28
CA MET A 28 -0.24 21.01 -20.78
C MET A 28 -0.46 21.22 -22.28
N TYR A 29 -0.37 20.16 -23.07
CA TYR A 29 -0.76 20.17 -24.48
C TYR A 29 -1.96 19.27 -24.70
N THR A 30 -3.06 19.84 -25.20
CA THR A 30 -4.19 19.07 -25.74
C THR A 30 -4.13 19.11 -27.26
N ARG A 31 -4.08 17.94 -27.92
CA ARG A 31 -4.23 17.87 -29.38
C ARG A 31 -5.70 17.69 -29.72
N LEU A 32 -6.34 18.75 -30.20
CA LEU A 32 -7.65 18.66 -30.83
C LEU A 32 -7.51 18.06 -32.23
N ALA A 33 -7.98 16.83 -32.42
CA ALA A 33 -8.20 16.27 -33.75
C ALA A 33 -9.54 16.78 -34.29
N LEU A 34 -9.51 17.89 -35.04
CA LEU A 34 -10.64 18.27 -35.88
C LEU A 34 -10.60 17.42 -37.15
N ASN A 35 -11.75 16.87 -37.53
CA ASN A 35 -11.89 16.06 -38.74
C ASN A 35 -11.31 16.79 -39.96
N SER A 36 -10.41 16.10 -40.66
CA SER A 36 -9.71 16.49 -41.89
C SER A 36 -8.82 17.75 -41.80
N GLN A 37 -7.50 17.49 -41.85
CA GLN A 37 -6.43 18.42 -42.24
C GLN A 37 -6.35 19.79 -41.52
N LYS A 38 -5.93 19.77 -40.24
CA LYS A 38 -4.92 20.65 -39.60
C LYS A 38 -5.03 20.53 -38.08
N SER A 39 -3.92 20.24 -37.40
CA SER A 39 -3.85 20.24 -35.92
C SER A 39 -3.39 21.62 -35.44
N ALA A 40 -4.08 22.21 -34.46
CA ALA A 40 -3.63 23.39 -33.73
C ALA A 40 -3.37 23.01 -32.26
N CYS A 41 -2.26 23.48 -31.69
CA CYS A 41 -1.96 23.39 -30.25
C CYS A 41 -2.57 24.61 -29.54
N LEU A 42 -3.31 24.39 -28.46
CA LEU A 42 -3.74 25.42 -27.52
C LEU A 42 -3.12 25.14 -26.15
N CYS A 43 -2.51 26.17 -25.57
CA CYS A 43 -1.90 26.14 -24.23
C CYS A 43 -2.96 26.55 -23.19
N LEU A 44 -3.18 25.72 -22.18
CA LEU A 44 -4.10 25.99 -21.08
C LEU A 44 -3.28 26.07 -19.77
N GLN A 45 -2.88 27.29 -19.42
CA GLN A 45 -2.26 27.75 -18.17
C GLN A 45 -0.88 27.19 -17.74
N SER A 46 -0.02 28.13 -17.32
CA SER A 46 1.29 27.90 -16.68
C SER A 46 1.22 28.25 -15.19
N ALA A 47 1.78 27.42 -14.30
CA ALA A 47 2.03 27.77 -12.91
C ALA A 47 3.51 27.53 -12.57
N GLU A 48 4.23 28.59 -12.17
CA GLU A 48 5.61 28.52 -11.66
C GLU A 48 5.58 28.19 -10.16
N ILE A 49 6.24 27.09 -9.74
CA ILE A 49 6.56 26.85 -8.33
C ILE A 49 8.08 26.92 -8.17
N LYS A 50 8.56 28.00 -7.53
CA LYS A 50 9.99 28.21 -7.24
C LYS A 50 10.34 27.78 -5.83
N GLY A 51 11.25 26.80 -5.71
CA GLY A 51 12.20 26.67 -4.61
C GLY A 51 11.93 25.58 -3.57
N VAL A 52 12.43 24.36 -3.81
CA VAL A 52 12.96 23.46 -2.76
C VAL A 52 14.09 22.62 -3.36
N ARG A 53 15.33 22.80 -2.90
CA ARG A 53 16.49 22.00 -3.30
C ARG A 53 16.74 20.88 -2.28
N HIS A 54 16.88 19.67 -2.82
CA HIS A 54 17.44 18.43 -2.25
C HIS A 54 16.54 17.58 -1.31
N HIS A 55 16.42 16.29 -1.69
CA HIS A 55 15.94 15.11 -0.94
C HIS A 55 14.44 14.70 -0.97
N PHE A 56 13.76 14.67 -2.12
CA PHE A 56 12.42 14.05 -2.19
C PHE A 56 12.01 13.48 -3.58
N PRO A 57 12.42 12.25 -3.98
CA PRO A 57 11.94 11.67 -5.25
C PRO A 57 10.70 10.76 -5.10
N ALA A 58 10.65 9.85 -4.11
CA ALA A 58 9.63 8.78 -4.11
C ALA A 58 8.24 9.22 -3.63
N LEU A 59 8.16 10.01 -2.56
CA LEU A 59 6.91 10.59 -2.06
C LEU A 59 6.38 11.70 -2.96
N LEU A 60 7.27 12.43 -3.66
CA LEU A 60 6.86 13.41 -4.67
C LEU A 60 6.34 12.70 -5.92
N CYS A 61 6.86 11.54 -6.31
CA CYS A 61 6.22 10.69 -7.34
C CYS A 61 4.85 10.19 -6.89
N LEU A 62 4.66 9.80 -5.63
CA LEU A 62 3.34 9.43 -5.12
C LEU A 62 2.40 10.64 -5.11
N TYR A 63 2.89 11.81 -4.66
CA TYR A 63 2.14 13.05 -4.61
C TYR A 63 1.80 13.59 -6.01
N ILE A 64 2.71 13.53 -6.99
CA ILE A 64 2.47 13.90 -8.39
C ILE A 64 1.58 12.86 -9.08
N PHE A 65 1.78 11.57 -8.85
CA PHE A 65 0.92 10.51 -9.38
C PHE A 65 -0.50 10.63 -8.84
N LEU A 66 -0.65 11.08 -7.59
CA LEU A 66 -1.92 11.42 -6.98
C LEU A 66 -2.44 12.75 -7.56
N ASP A 67 -1.73 13.88 -7.47
CA ASP A 67 -2.18 15.22 -7.91
C ASP A 67 -2.57 15.28 -9.38
N THR A 68 -1.83 14.63 -10.26
CA THR A 68 -2.15 14.54 -11.70
C THR A 68 -3.44 13.74 -11.93
N PHE A 69 -3.80 12.85 -10.99
CA PHE A 69 -5.07 12.13 -10.94
C PHE A 69 -6.20 12.96 -10.27
N PHE A 70 -5.87 13.95 -9.43
CA PHE A 70 -6.80 14.72 -8.61
C PHE A 70 -7.38 15.97 -9.31
N LEU A 71 -6.64 16.62 -10.20
CA LEU A 71 -7.10 17.86 -10.87
C LEU A 71 -8.30 17.69 -11.82
N ASN A 72 -8.71 16.45 -12.16
CA ASN A 72 -9.90 16.19 -12.97
C ASN A 72 -11.15 15.76 -12.16
N ALA A 73 -11.11 15.81 -10.83
CA ALA A 73 -12.22 15.39 -9.97
C ALA A 73 -13.17 16.53 -9.56
N GLU A 74 -12.87 17.80 -9.86
CA GLU A 74 -13.67 18.96 -9.42
C GLU A 74 -15.00 19.16 -10.18
N SER A 75 -15.39 18.26 -11.09
CA SER A 75 -16.62 18.41 -11.89
C SER A 75 -17.62 17.25 -11.85
N MET A 76 -17.62 16.40 -10.80
CA MET A 76 -18.68 15.40 -10.64
C MET A 76 -19.41 15.45 -9.30
N PRO A 77 -20.74 15.20 -9.29
CA PRO A 77 -21.59 15.35 -8.12
C PRO A 77 -21.24 14.35 -7.01
N GLN A 78 -21.27 14.84 -5.78
CA GLN A 78 -21.13 14.05 -4.55
C GLN A 78 -22.17 12.93 -4.52
N THR A 79 -21.73 11.68 -4.41
CA THR A 79 -22.56 10.48 -4.19
C THR A 79 -22.11 9.76 -2.92
N PRO A 80 -23.03 9.08 -2.21
CA PRO A 80 -22.90 8.77 -0.79
C PRO A 80 -21.78 7.76 -0.49
N PRO A 81 -21.29 7.70 0.76
CA PRO A 81 -20.20 6.81 1.16
C PRO A 81 -20.51 5.34 0.86
N PHE A 82 -19.44 4.57 0.70
CA PHE A 82 -19.35 3.15 0.34
C PHE A 82 -20.13 2.17 1.26
N SER A 83 -20.92 2.67 2.21
CA SER A 83 -21.59 1.93 3.28
C SER A 83 -22.90 1.24 2.88
N ALA A 84 -23.49 1.54 1.72
CA ALA A 84 -24.85 1.12 1.39
C ALA A 84 -25.02 -0.21 0.61
N MET A 85 -24.05 -1.15 0.61
CA MET A 85 -24.17 -2.37 -0.21
C MET A 85 -23.83 -3.72 0.46
N PHE A 86 -23.67 -3.78 1.78
CA PHE A 86 -23.58 -5.06 2.48
C PHE A 86 -24.57 -5.12 3.64
N ASP A 87 -25.43 -6.12 3.56
CA ASP A 87 -26.50 -6.41 4.50
C ASP A 87 -25.94 -6.55 5.93
N SER A 88 -26.59 -5.85 6.85
CA SER A 88 -26.21 -5.74 8.25
C SER A 88 -26.83 -6.90 9.02
N SER A 89 -26.23 -8.08 8.96
CA SER A 89 -26.68 -9.21 9.79
C SER A 89 -25.53 -10.14 10.14
N GLY A 90 -24.92 -9.92 11.31
CA GLY A 90 -23.89 -10.84 11.78
C GLY A 90 -23.05 -10.43 12.99
N TYR A 91 -23.49 -9.48 13.83
CA TYR A 91 -22.78 -9.20 15.08
C TYR A 91 -23.70 -9.26 16.30
N ASN A 92 -23.17 -9.97 17.31
CA ASN A 92 -23.84 -10.49 18.50
C ASN A 92 -24.64 -9.44 19.29
N ARG A 93 -25.83 -9.88 19.72
CA ARG A 93 -26.62 -9.24 20.79
C ARG A 93 -25.88 -9.39 22.13
N ASN A 94 -25.15 -8.36 22.55
CA ASN A 94 -24.96 -8.11 23.97
C ASN A 94 -26.05 -7.12 24.41
N LEU A 95 -26.94 -7.60 25.28
CA LEU A 95 -27.99 -6.79 25.91
C LEU A 95 -27.35 -5.81 26.89
N TYR A 96 -27.04 -4.61 26.44
CA TYR A 96 -27.04 -3.44 27.31
C TYR A 96 -28.37 -2.70 27.11
N GLN A 97 -29.07 -2.46 28.23
CA GLN A 97 -30.32 -1.72 28.26
C GLN A 97 -30.08 -0.29 27.75
N SER A 98 -31.00 0.16 26.90
CA SER A 98 -31.12 1.52 26.42
C SER A 98 -31.36 2.49 27.60
N SER A 99 -30.33 3.22 27.99
CA SER A 99 -30.48 4.53 28.62
C SER A 99 -29.46 5.48 28.00
N GLU A 100 -29.90 6.70 27.69
CA GLU A 100 -29.04 7.84 27.38
C GLU A 100 -28.22 8.22 28.62
N ASP A 101 -27.31 7.34 29.06
CA ASP A 101 -26.40 7.62 30.16
C ASP A 101 -25.01 7.85 29.59
N SER A 102 -24.60 9.12 29.62
CA SER A 102 -23.20 9.55 29.43
C SER A 102 -22.34 8.96 30.55
N CYS A 103 -21.99 7.69 30.42
CA CYS A 103 -21.05 7.05 31.33
C CYS A 103 -19.63 7.51 30.96
N GLY A 104 -19.05 8.38 31.78
CA GLY A 104 -17.60 8.64 31.78
C GLY A 104 -17.02 9.31 30.53
N GLY A 105 -17.81 9.99 29.71
CA GLY A 105 -17.32 10.70 28.52
C GLY A 105 -17.17 9.83 27.26
N LEU A 106 -17.78 8.63 27.22
CA LEU A 106 -18.02 7.86 26.01
C LEU A 106 -19.45 8.09 25.50
N CYS A 107 -19.63 8.07 24.17
CA CYS A 107 -20.91 8.26 23.51
C CYS A 107 -21.24 7.05 22.64
N TYR A 108 -22.37 6.39 22.93
CA TYR A 108 -22.85 5.22 22.20
C TYR A 108 -24.15 5.54 21.45
N HIS A 109 -24.36 4.86 20.33
CA HIS A 109 -25.63 4.82 19.61
C HIS A 109 -25.85 3.40 19.10
N ASP A 110 -27.02 2.80 19.38
CA ASP A 110 -27.33 1.42 19.03
C ASP A 110 -26.23 0.41 19.44
N ASN A 111 -25.69 0.58 20.66
CA ASN A 111 -24.56 -0.17 21.23
C ASN A 111 -23.21 -0.02 20.48
N ASN A 112 -23.12 0.89 19.51
CA ASN A 112 -21.88 1.22 18.82
C ASN A 112 -21.24 2.47 19.43
N LEU A 113 -19.94 2.38 19.74
CA LEU A 113 -19.15 3.51 20.23
C LEU A 113 -18.92 4.51 19.08
N LEU A 114 -19.50 5.71 19.18
CA LEU A 114 -19.39 6.75 18.15
C LEU A 114 -18.28 7.75 18.45
N SER A 115 -18.14 8.16 19.71
CA SER A 115 -17.12 9.13 20.11
C SER A 115 -16.82 9.05 21.60
N GLY A 116 -15.74 9.70 22.02
CA GLY A 116 -15.45 9.88 23.44
C GLY A 116 -14.27 10.82 23.68
N SER A 117 -14.12 11.29 24.92
CA SER A 117 -12.88 11.96 25.32
C SER A 117 -11.69 10.99 25.18
N LEU A 118 -10.49 11.52 24.93
CA LEU A 118 -9.30 10.67 24.76
C LEU A 118 -9.04 9.86 26.05
N GLU A 119 -9.20 10.49 27.21
CA GLU A 119 -9.06 9.88 28.53
C GLU A 119 -10.04 8.72 28.73
N ALA A 120 -11.31 8.91 28.39
CA ALA A 120 -12.34 7.86 28.51
C ALA A 120 -12.04 6.67 27.59
N LEU A 121 -11.56 6.92 26.36
CA LEU A 121 -11.16 5.87 25.43
C LEU A 121 -9.93 5.09 25.93
N ILE A 122 -8.97 5.77 26.55
CA ILE A 122 -7.81 5.12 27.18
C ILE A 122 -8.26 4.25 28.35
N GLN A 123 -9.18 4.74 29.19
CA GLN A 123 -9.77 3.94 30.27
C GLN A 123 -10.50 2.71 29.73
N HIS A 124 -11.25 2.86 28.63
CA HIS A 124 -11.93 1.75 27.95
C HIS A 124 -10.97 0.72 27.36
N LEU A 125 -9.70 1.09 27.06
CA LEU A 125 -8.68 0.13 26.62
C LEU A 125 -8.18 -0.78 27.75
N VAL A 126 -8.24 -0.34 29.01
CA VAL A 126 -7.65 -1.07 30.14
C VAL A 126 -8.67 -2.05 30.75
N PRO A 127 -8.41 -3.37 30.73
CA PRO A 127 -9.32 -4.35 31.31
C PRO A 127 -9.48 -4.17 32.83
N ASN A 128 -10.65 -4.57 33.34
CA ASN A 128 -10.92 -4.65 34.77
C ASN A 128 -11.48 -6.04 35.15
N VAL A 129 -11.98 -6.23 36.37
CA VAL A 129 -12.46 -7.54 36.84
C VAL A 129 -13.59 -8.10 35.96
N GLU A 130 -14.52 -7.25 35.53
CA GLU A 130 -15.75 -7.65 34.83
C GLU A 130 -15.68 -7.44 33.31
N TYR A 131 -14.81 -6.54 32.87
CA TYR A 131 -14.73 -6.09 31.48
C TYR A 131 -13.40 -6.46 30.82
N TYR A 132 -13.47 -6.80 29.53
CA TYR A 132 -12.33 -6.89 28.61
C TYR A 132 -12.75 -6.21 27.30
N PRO A 133 -11.93 -5.32 26.72
CA PRO A 133 -12.28 -4.63 25.49
C PRO A 133 -12.38 -5.60 24.30
N ASP A 134 -13.34 -5.36 23.41
CA ASP A 134 -13.45 -6.13 22.18
C ASP A 134 -12.17 -6.01 21.36
N ARG A 135 -11.73 -7.11 20.72
CA ARG A 135 -10.52 -7.12 19.88
C ARG A 135 -10.57 -6.09 18.76
N THR A 136 -11.75 -5.84 18.20
CA THR A 136 -11.99 -4.83 17.18
C THR A 136 -11.75 -3.43 17.76
N TYR A 137 -12.20 -3.18 19.00
CA TYR A 137 -11.91 -1.92 19.70
C TYR A 137 -10.41 -1.77 19.97
N ILE A 138 -9.76 -2.80 20.50
CA ILE A 138 -8.30 -2.80 20.78
C ILE A 138 -7.54 -2.46 19.51
N PHE A 139 -7.82 -3.17 18.41
CA PHE A 139 -7.19 -2.90 17.12
C PHE A 139 -7.45 -1.46 16.65
N THR A 140 -8.70 -1.02 16.64
CA THR A 140 -9.13 0.29 16.15
C THR A 140 -8.51 1.42 16.95
N PHE A 141 -8.55 1.34 18.28
CA PHE A 141 -8.02 2.36 19.15
C PHE A 141 -6.50 2.38 19.13
N LEU A 142 -5.82 1.23 19.19
CA LEU A 142 -4.36 1.20 19.06
C LEU A 142 -3.94 1.77 17.70
N LEU A 143 -4.58 1.39 16.60
CA LEU A 143 -4.32 1.92 15.25
C LEU A 143 -4.44 3.45 15.20
N SER A 144 -5.61 3.97 15.59
CA SER A 144 -5.99 5.39 15.47
C SER A 144 -5.36 6.29 16.53
N SER A 145 -5.03 5.77 17.72
CA SER A 145 -4.38 6.54 18.80
C SER A 145 -3.11 7.25 18.35
N ARG A 146 -2.42 6.71 17.34
CA ARG A 146 -1.21 7.27 16.73
C ARG A 146 -1.43 8.65 16.11
N LEU A 147 -2.66 9.03 15.80
CA LEU A 147 -3.06 10.36 15.31
C LEU A 147 -3.16 11.39 16.43
N PHE A 148 -3.14 10.96 17.69
CA PHE A 148 -3.38 11.82 18.86
C PHE A 148 -2.22 11.81 19.86
N MET A 149 -1.49 10.70 19.95
CA MET A 149 -0.40 10.54 20.90
C MET A 149 0.60 9.47 20.45
N HIS A 150 1.76 9.43 21.10
CA HIS A 150 2.73 8.38 20.84
C HIS A 150 2.36 7.05 21.50
N PRO A 151 2.69 5.90 20.87
CA PRO A 151 2.48 4.58 21.48
C PRO A 151 3.12 4.43 22.86
N TYR A 152 4.33 4.98 23.08
CA TYR A 152 4.99 4.91 24.38
C TYR A 152 4.26 5.72 25.47
N GLU A 153 3.61 6.83 25.10
CA GLU A 153 2.80 7.65 26.01
C GLU A 153 1.50 6.93 26.37
N LEU A 154 0.88 6.30 25.37
CA LEU A 154 -0.31 5.47 25.60
C LEU A 154 0.02 4.31 26.53
N MET A 155 1.13 3.60 26.29
CA MET A 155 1.58 2.52 27.16
C MET A 155 1.88 3.02 28.58
N ALA A 156 2.49 4.21 28.74
CA ALA A 156 2.71 4.80 30.06
C ALA A 156 1.39 5.06 30.81
N LYS A 157 0.37 5.59 30.13
CA LYS A 157 -0.97 5.79 30.71
C LYS A 157 -1.65 4.45 31.05
N VAL A 158 -1.53 3.43 30.19
CA VAL A 158 -2.02 2.07 30.48
C VAL A 158 -1.33 1.51 31.71
N CYS A 159 0.00 1.63 31.81
CA CYS A 159 0.75 1.22 32.99
C CYS A 159 0.27 1.94 34.26
N HIS A 160 0.02 3.25 34.18
CA HIS A 160 -0.49 4.03 35.31
C HIS A 160 -1.86 3.52 35.78
N LEU A 161 -2.81 3.36 34.86
CA LEU A 161 -4.15 2.85 35.17
C LEU A 161 -4.11 1.44 35.77
N CYS A 162 -3.24 0.56 35.25
CA CYS A 162 -3.01 -0.76 35.83
C CYS A 162 -2.50 -0.69 37.28
N VAL A 163 -1.63 0.27 37.61
CA VAL A 163 -1.12 0.48 38.97
C VAL A 163 -2.18 1.12 39.88
N GLU A 164 -3.00 2.03 39.38
CA GLU A 164 -4.11 2.60 40.15
C GLU A 164 -5.15 1.54 40.50
N HIS A 165 -5.51 0.68 39.54
CA HIS A 165 -6.38 -0.48 39.80
C HIS A 165 -5.76 -1.43 40.85
N GLN A 166 -4.43 -1.50 40.96
CA GLN A 166 -3.75 -2.27 42.01
C GLN A 166 -3.85 -1.62 43.38
N ARG A 167 -3.72 -0.28 43.47
CA ARG A 167 -3.75 0.46 44.75
C ARG A 167 -5.15 0.57 45.35
N LEU A 168 -6.18 0.69 44.52
CA LEU A 168 -7.58 0.76 44.97
C LEU A 168 -8.10 -0.58 45.50
N SER A 169 -7.33 -1.66 45.35
CA SER A 169 -7.64 -3.04 45.73
C SER A 169 -6.82 -3.52 46.94
N GLU A 170 -6.46 -2.65 47.89
CA GLU A 170 -5.66 -3.02 49.08
C GLU A 170 -6.54 -3.59 50.22
N GLY A 171 -6.96 -4.86 50.09
CA GLY A 171 -7.66 -5.67 51.10
C GLY A 171 -7.47 -7.19 50.90
N ASP A 172 -7.75 -8.03 51.91
CA ASP A 172 -7.47 -9.49 51.84
C ASP A 172 -8.44 -10.28 50.92
N SER A 173 -9.60 -9.69 50.58
CA SER A 173 -10.52 -10.16 49.52
C SER A 173 -9.93 -9.98 48.10
N ASP A 174 -8.90 -9.14 47.96
CA ASP A 174 -8.48 -8.56 46.69
C ASP A 174 -7.29 -9.24 46.01
N LYS A 175 -6.54 -10.12 46.72
CA LYS A 175 -5.58 -11.02 46.06
C LYS A 175 -6.28 -11.87 44.98
N ASN A 176 -7.56 -12.18 45.20
CA ASN A 176 -8.38 -12.93 44.26
C ASN A 176 -8.85 -12.07 43.07
N GLN A 177 -9.05 -10.76 43.25
CA GLN A 177 -9.34 -9.83 42.14
C GLN A 177 -8.09 -9.61 41.28
N MET A 178 -6.91 -9.47 41.89
CA MET A 178 -5.65 -9.31 41.16
C MET A 178 -5.35 -10.50 40.24
N ARG A 179 -5.64 -11.71 40.71
CA ARG A 179 -5.57 -12.95 39.91
C ARG A 179 -6.54 -12.94 38.72
N LYS A 180 -7.64 -12.20 38.77
CA LYS A 180 -8.61 -12.08 37.66
C LYS A 180 -8.21 -11.01 36.64
N ILE A 181 -7.57 -9.91 37.06
CA ILE A 181 -7.19 -8.81 36.16
C ILE A 181 -5.86 -9.09 35.43
N THR A 182 -4.87 -9.66 36.12
CA THR A 182 -3.53 -9.96 35.57
C THR A 182 -3.57 -10.71 34.22
N PRO A 183 -4.34 -11.81 34.04
CA PRO A 183 -4.41 -12.50 32.75
C PRO A 183 -5.01 -11.63 31.64
N LYS A 184 -5.95 -10.74 31.96
CA LYS A 184 -6.54 -9.80 30.99
C LYS A 184 -5.54 -8.74 30.54
N ILE A 185 -4.76 -8.18 31.47
CA ILE A 185 -3.67 -7.25 31.12
C ILE A 185 -2.64 -7.98 30.24
N LEU A 186 -2.29 -9.22 30.57
CA LEU A 186 -1.36 -10.00 29.78
C LEU A 186 -1.87 -10.24 28.35
N GLN A 187 -3.17 -10.52 28.23
CA GLN A 187 -3.82 -10.68 26.94
C GLN A 187 -3.75 -9.39 26.12
N LEU A 188 -4.07 -8.23 26.69
CA LEU A 188 -3.95 -6.93 26.01
C LEU A 188 -2.52 -6.68 25.54
N LEU A 189 -1.51 -6.91 26.39
CA LEU A 189 -0.10 -6.74 26.02
C LEU A 189 0.31 -7.73 24.91
N THR A 190 -0.18 -8.96 24.96
CA THR A 190 0.07 -9.96 23.92
C THR A 190 -0.53 -9.49 22.59
N GLU A 191 -1.79 -9.06 22.58
CA GLU A 191 -2.46 -8.54 21.38
C GLU A 191 -1.74 -7.30 20.81
N TRP A 192 -1.27 -6.38 21.66
CA TRP A 192 -0.50 -5.22 21.22
C TRP A 192 0.87 -5.62 20.63
N THR A 193 1.64 -6.46 21.33
CA THR A 193 2.97 -6.92 20.86
C THR A 193 2.90 -7.76 19.59
N GLU A 194 1.78 -8.47 19.37
CA GLU A 194 1.57 -9.25 18.17
C GLU A 194 1.14 -8.43 16.96
N THR A 195 0.27 -7.43 17.18
CA THR A 195 -0.34 -6.60 16.14
C THR A 195 0.57 -5.45 15.70
N PHE A 196 1.24 -4.79 16.65
CA PHE A 196 2.07 -3.62 16.40
C PHE A 196 3.51 -3.80 16.94
N PRO A 197 4.25 -4.82 16.47
CA PRO A 197 5.58 -5.12 17.00
C PRO A 197 6.56 -3.94 16.83
N TYR A 198 6.40 -3.11 15.80
CA TYR A 198 7.27 -1.97 15.54
C TYR A 198 7.24 -0.89 16.64
N ASP A 199 6.14 -0.75 17.38
CA ASP A 199 6.06 0.19 18.51
C ASP A 199 7.17 -0.09 19.54
N PHE A 200 7.53 -1.36 19.70
CA PHE A 200 8.50 -1.84 20.69
C PHE A 200 9.96 -1.71 20.23
N ARG A 201 10.22 -1.07 19.08
CA ARG A 201 11.56 -0.57 18.73
C ARG A 201 11.92 0.71 19.49
N ASP A 202 10.93 1.42 20.01
CA ASP A 202 11.16 2.58 20.89
C ASP A 202 11.59 2.10 22.29
N GLU A 203 12.73 2.61 22.77
CA GLU A 203 13.29 2.27 24.08
C GLU A 203 12.33 2.59 25.24
N ARG A 204 11.56 3.68 25.16
CA ARG A 204 10.57 4.05 26.19
C ARG A 204 9.41 3.06 26.22
N MET A 205 8.93 2.66 25.04
CA MET A 205 7.88 1.64 24.91
C MET A 205 8.35 0.30 25.50
N MET A 206 9.56 -0.14 25.13
CA MET A 206 10.15 -1.38 25.63
C MET A 206 10.39 -1.34 27.15
N ARG A 207 10.81 -0.21 27.71
CA ARG A 207 10.93 -0.04 29.17
C ARG A 207 9.58 -0.18 29.87
N ASN A 208 8.55 0.52 29.41
CA ASN A 208 7.20 0.43 30.01
C ASN A 208 6.67 -1.01 29.98
N LEU A 209 6.88 -1.74 28.86
CA LEU A 209 6.50 -3.15 28.76
C LEU A 209 7.26 -4.01 29.79
N LYS A 210 8.58 -3.84 29.91
CA LYS A 210 9.42 -4.60 30.84
C LYS A 210 9.02 -4.36 32.29
N ASP A 211 8.73 -3.11 32.65
CA ASP A 211 8.31 -2.75 34.01
C ASP A 211 6.99 -3.41 34.37
N LEU A 212 6.00 -3.38 33.47
CA LEU A 212 4.71 -4.03 33.68
C LEU A 212 4.84 -5.56 33.71
N ALA A 213 5.60 -6.13 32.78
CA ALA A 213 5.92 -7.56 32.73
C ALA A 213 6.59 -8.06 34.02
N HIS A 214 7.55 -7.28 34.56
CA HIS A 214 8.23 -7.62 35.81
C HIS A 214 7.27 -7.63 37.00
N ARG A 215 6.37 -6.63 37.09
CA ARG A 215 5.34 -6.58 38.15
C ARG A 215 4.44 -7.81 38.10
N MET A 216 3.98 -8.19 36.91
CA MET A 216 3.12 -9.37 36.73
C MET A 216 3.85 -10.69 37.04
N ALA A 217 5.15 -10.76 36.75
CA ALA A 217 5.99 -11.92 37.05
C ALA A 217 6.43 -12.01 38.53
N SER A 218 6.32 -10.92 39.30
CA SER A 218 6.73 -10.90 40.71
C SER A 218 5.80 -11.69 41.65
N GLY A 219 4.54 -11.94 41.25
CA GLY A 219 3.58 -12.73 42.02
C GLY A 219 3.96 -14.22 42.14
N GLU A 220 3.39 -14.93 43.11
CA GLU A 220 3.72 -16.34 43.45
C GLU A 220 3.39 -17.36 42.34
N GLU A 221 2.60 -16.97 41.34
CA GLU A 221 2.05 -17.89 40.34
C GLU A 221 3.00 -18.13 39.15
N GLN A 222 3.54 -19.35 39.06
CA GLN A 222 4.51 -19.74 38.03
C GLN A 222 3.97 -19.62 36.59
N THR A 223 2.66 -19.75 36.41
CA THR A 223 1.99 -19.67 35.10
C THR A 223 2.16 -18.29 34.45
N TYR A 224 1.99 -17.19 35.20
CA TYR A 224 2.14 -15.84 34.63
C TYR A 224 3.57 -15.54 34.24
N ARG A 225 4.56 -16.00 35.04
CA ARG A 225 5.98 -15.87 34.70
C ARG A 225 6.28 -16.51 33.36
N LYS A 226 5.77 -17.73 33.12
CA LYS A 226 5.94 -18.45 31.86
C LYS A 226 5.29 -17.71 30.69
N ASN A 227 4.05 -17.24 30.85
CA ASN A 227 3.32 -16.54 29.79
C ASN A 227 3.96 -15.19 29.44
N VAL A 228 4.42 -14.43 30.45
CA VAL A 228 5.18 -13.18 30.24
C VAL A 228 6.48 -13.44 29.51
N GLN A 229 7.25 -14.46 29.92
CA GLN A 229 8.48 -14.86 29.22
C GLN A 229 8.20 -15.26 27.76
N GLN A 230 7.12 -16.00 27.50
CA GLN A 230 6.71 -16.38 26.16
C GLN A 230 6.35 -15.16 25.30
N MET A 231 5.53 -14.23 25.81
CA MET A 231 5.18 -12.99 25.12
C MET A 231 6.42 -12.18 24.76
N MET A 232 7.33 -11.97 25.72
CA MET A 232 8.59 -11.25 25.49
C MET A 232 9.46 -11.95 24.44
N GLN A 233 9.56 -13.28 24.50
CA GLN A 233 10.34 -14.07 23.55
C GLN A 233 9.74 -14.03 22.13
N CYS A 234 8.41 -14.06 22.01
CA CYS A 234 7.71 -13.90 20.74
C CYS A 234 7.94 -12.52 20.13
N LEU A 235 7.85 -11.45 20.93
CA LEU A 235 8.13 -10.09 20.50
C LEU A 235 9.56 -9.93 19.99
N ILE A 236 10.55 -10.41 20.74
CA ILE A 236 11.97 -10.33 20.34
C ILE A 236 12.21 -11.08 19.02
N ARG A 237 11.60 -12.26 18.84
CA ARG A 237 11.71 -13.01 17.58
C ARG A 237 11.08 -12.25 16.41
N LYS A 238 9.89 -11.66 16.60
CA LYS A 238 9.24 -10.82 15.58
C LYS A 238 10.13 -9.63 15.21
N LEU A 239 10.62 -8.88 16.20
CA LEU A 239 11.52 -7.74 15.97
C LEU A 239 12.80 -8.13 15.22
N ALA A 240 13.40 -9.27 15.55
CA ALA A 240 14.57 -9.79 14.85
C ALA A 240 14.26 -10.13 13.38
N ALA A 241 13.12 -10.78 13.12
CA ALA A 241 12.68 -11.11 11.76
C ALA A 241 12.43 -9.84 10.92
N LEU A 242 11.79 -8.81 11.50
CA LEU A 242 11.59 -7.51 10.85
C LEU A 242 12.92 -6.84 10.47
N SER A 243 13.88 -6.81 11.40
CA SER A 243 15.20 -6.22 11.14
C SER A 243 15.99 -7.01 10.08
N GLN A 244 15.94 -8.34 10.11
CA GLN A 244 16.58 -9.18 9.11
C GLN A 244 15.99 -8.94 7.71
N TYR A 245 14.67 -8.78 7.62
CA TYR A 245 13.99 -8.49 6.36
C TYR A 245 14.42 -7.14 5.77
N GLU A 246 14.50 -6.10 6.60
CA GLU A 246 14.99 -4.77 6.19
C GLU A 246 16.43 -4.84 5.64
N GLU A 247 17.30 -5.65 6.27
CA GLU A 247 18.65 -5.90 5.74
C GLU A 247 18.65 -6.62 4.40
N VAL A 248 17.75 -7.59 4.21
CA VAL A 248 17.60 -8.32 2.92
C VAL A 248 17.16 -7.35 1.84
N LEU A 249 16.18 -6.48 2.10
CA LEU A 249 15.75 -5.45 1.16
C LEU A 249 16.90 -4.49 0.78
N ALA A 250 17.69 -4.04 1.76
CA ALA A 250 18.84 -3.18 1.51
C ALA A 250 19.89 -3.89 0.61
N LYS A 251 20.18 -5.17 0.87
CA LYS A 251 21.11 -5.98 0.05
C LYS A 251 20.60 -6.18 -1.37
N LEU A 252 19.30 -6.40 -1.55
CA LEU A 252 18.69 -6.53 -2.88
C LEU A 252 18.80 -5.23 -3.68
N SER A 253 18.53 -4.09 -3.03
CA SER A 253 18.68 -2.76 -3.65
C SER A 253 20.13 -2.47 -4.08
N SER A 254 21.10 -2.79 -3.21
CA SER A 254 22.53 -2.72 -3.55
C SER A 254 22.88 -3.61 -4.74
N THR A 255 22.45 -4.87 -4.73
CA THR A 255 22.74 -5.84 -5.79
C THR A 255 22.17 -5.39 -7.14
N ALA A 256 20.96 -4.83 -7.15
CA ALA A 256 20.35 -4.29 -8.36
C ALA A 256 21.15 -3.09 -8.91
N THR A 257 21.64 -2.22 -8.02
CA THR A 257 22.49 -1.06 -8.36
C THR A 257 23.83 -1.52 -8.94
N ASP A 258 24.48 -2.50 -8.31
CA ASP A 258 25.75 -3.06 -8.77
C ASP A 258 25.60 -3.68 -10.16
N ARG A 259 24.54 -4.47 -10.40
CA ARG A 259 24.28 -5.04 -11.73
C ARG A 259 23.99 -3.98 -12.78
N LEU A 260 23.34 -2.87 -12.41
CA LEU A 260 23.12 -1.74 -13.32
C LEU A 260 24.44 -1.08 -13.74
N THR A 261 25.41 -0.95 -12.82
CA THR A 261 26.75 -0.44 -13.16
C THR A 261 27.52 -1.39 -14.09
N VAL A 262 27.39 -2.70 -13.87
CA VAL A 262 27.95 -3.72 -14.78
C VAL A 262 27.32 -3.63 -16.17
N LEU A 263 26.01 -3.38 -16.27
CA LEU A 263 25.33 -3.26 -17.57
C LEU A 263 25.85 -2.06 -18.37
N LYS A 264 26.17 -0.93 -17.71
CA LYS A 264 26.80 0.24 -18.33
C LYS A 264 28.22 -0.04 -18.86
N THR A 265 28.98 -0.90 -18.17
CA THR A 265 30.39 -1.19 -18.51
C THR A 265 30.56 -2.39 -19.45
N LYS A 266 29.62 -3.36 -19.45
CA LYS A 266 29.65 -4.58 -20.26
C LYS A 266 28.23 -4.98 -20.75
N PRO A 267 27.70 -4.32 -21.80
CA PRO A 267 26.32 -4.51 -22.27
C PRO A 267 26.01 -5.95 -22.73
N GLN A 268 27.03 -6.66 -23.25
CA GLN A 268 26.87 -8.01 -23.79
C GLN A 268 26.73 -9.12 -22.73
N SER A 269 26.96 -8.81 -21.45
CA SER A 269 27.04 -9.83 -20.38
C SER A 269 25.70 -10.23 -19.76
N ILE A 270 24.61 -9.48 -20.01
CA ILE A 270 23.28 -9.67 -19.39
C ILE A 270 22.24 -10.02 -20.47
N GLN A 271 22.53 -11.06 -21.27
CA GLN A 271 21.77 -11.41 -22.47
C GLN A 271 20.75 -12.55 -22.25
N ARG A 272 20.26 -12.74 -21.03
CA ARG A 272 19.20 -13.71 -20.73
C ARG A 272 17.90 -12.96 -20.44
N ASP A 273 16.96 -13.06 -21.36
CA ASP A 273 15.59 -12.58 -21.18
C ASP A 273 14.80 -13.48 -20.23
N ILE A 274 13.68 -12.97 -19.72
CA ILE A 274 12.84 -13.69 -18.76
C ILE A 274 12.33 -15.03 -19.31
N MET A 275 12.03 -15.14 -20.61
CA MET A 275 11.56 -16.39 -21.22
C MET A 275 12.62 -17.49 -21.24
N THR A 276 13.91 -17.13 -21.24
CA THR A 276 15.00 -18.12 -21.08
C THR A 276 15.14 -18.63 -19.65
N VAL A 277 14.75 -17.82 -18.66
CA VAL A 277 14.83 -18.17 -17.24
C VAL A 277 13.58 -18.91 -16.79
N CYS A 278 12.42 -18.47 -17.28
CA CYS A 278 11.10 -19.02 -16.98
C CYS A 278 10.26 -19.01 -18.27
N SER A 279 10.22 -20.12 -18.99
CA SER A 279 9.43 -20.21 -20.23
C SER A 279 7.92 -20.34 -19.99
N ASP A 280 7.52 -20.76 -18.79
CA ASP A 280 6.12 -20.97 -18.42
C ASP A 280 5.52 -19.73 -17.73
N PRO A 281 4.52 -19.05 -18.35
CA PRO A 281 3.92 -17.84 -17.76
C PRO A 281 3.19 -18.10 -16.44
N TYR A 282 2.66 -19.31 -16.24
CA TYR A 282 1.97 -19.66 -15.00
C TYR A 282 2.95 -19.73 -13.83
N THR A 283 4.09 -20.39 -14.03
CA THR A 283 5.19 -20.41 -13.07
C THR A 283 5.65 -19.00 -12.72
N LEU A 284 5.80 -18.10 -13.70
CA LEU A 284 6.22 -16.72 -13.43
C LEU A 284 5.19 -15.98 -12.55
N ALA A 285 3.89 -16.10 -12.85
CA ALA A 285 2.83 -15.48 -12.04
C ALA A 285 2.83 -16.01 -10.59
N GLN A 286 3.14 -17.29 -10.39
CA GLN A 286 3.30 -17.88 -9.05
C GLN A 286 4.51 -17.29 -8.31
N GLN A 287 5.65 -17.10 -8.99
CA GLN A 287 6.83 -16.48 -8.37
C GLN A 287 6.63 -14.99 -8.06
N LEU A 288 5.90 -14.26 -8.91
CA LEU A 288 5.46 -12.89 -8.59
C LEU A 288 4.60 -12.89 -7.34
N THR A 289 3.65 -13.82 -7.23
CA THR A 289 2.77 -13.96 -6.07
C THR A 289 3.55 -14.26 -4.78
N HIS A 290 4.61 -15.08 -4.85
CA HIS A 290 5.54 -15.27 -3.72
C HIS A 290 6.17 -13.96 -3.27
N ILE A 291 6.71 -13.16 -4.20
CA ILE A 291 7.36 -11.89 -3.88
C ILE A 291 6.35 -10.90 -3.27
N GLU A 292 5.14 -10.84 -3.83
CA GLU A 292 4.06 -9.98 -3.33
C GLU A 292 3.68 -10.34 -1.89
N LEU A 293 3.34 -11.62 -1.63
CA LEU A 293 2.95 -12.08 -0.29
C LEU A 293 4.08 -11.93 0.73
N GLU A 294 5.34 -12.22 0.33
CA GLU A 294 6.50 -12.00 1.20
C GLU A 294 6.59 -10.53 1.61
N ARG A 295 6.48 -9.58 0.66
CA ARG A 295 6.54 -8.13 0.96
C ARG A 295 5.37 -7.64 1.80
N LEU A 296 4.14 -8.07 1.46
CA LEU A 296 2.94 -7.69 2.19
C LEU A 296 2.98 -8.10 3.66
N ASN A 297 3.53 -9.29 3.96
CA ASN A 297 3.57 -9.83 5.33
C ASN A 297 4.31 -8.89 6.30
N TYR A 298 5.31 -8.15 5.82
CA TYR A 298 6.09 -7.21 6.62
C TYR A 298 5.49 -5.81 6.73
N ILE A 299 4.41 -5.49 6.00
CA ILE A 299 3.72 -4.21 6.14
C ILE A 299 2.90 -4.22 7.44
N GLY A 300 3.23 -3.30 8.35
CA GLY A 300 2.50 -3.09 9.60
C GLY A 300 1.20 -2.29 9.40
N PRO A 301 0.14 -2.55 10.17
CA PRO A 301 -1.10 -1.76 10.11
C PRO A 301 -0.87 -0.28 10.42
N GLU A 302 0.10 0.03 11.29
CA GLU A 302 0.50 1.39 11.62
C GLU A 302 1.11 2.16 10.44
N GLU A 303 1.63 1.47 9.42
CA GLU A 303 2.22 2.12 8.23
C GLU A 303 1.16 2.86 7.43
N PHE A 304 -0.08 2.35 7.41
CA PHE A 304 -1.21 3.01 6.75
C PHE A 304 -1.53 4.33 7.41
N VAL A 305 -1.60 4.38 8.74
CA VAL A 305 -1.88 5.63 9.46
C VAL A 305 -0.70 6.60 9.34
N GLN A 306 0.54 6.10 9.42
CA GLN A 306 1.75 6.93 9.29
C GLN A 306 1.91 7.56 7.90
N ALA A 307 1.40 6.92 6.84
CA ALA A 307 1.44 7.45 5.49
C ALA A 307 0.64 8.75 5.32
N PHE A 308 -0.35 9.00 6.18
CA PHE A 308 -1.30 10.12 6.05
C PHE A 308 -1.20 11.16 7.17
N VAL A 309 -0.29 10.99 8.14
CA VAL A 309 -0.04 12.02 9.16
C VAL A 309 0.55 13.24 8.45
N GLN A 310 -0.29 14.25 8.20
CA GLN A 310 0.14 15.53 7.67
C GLN A 310 1.24 16.11 8.57
N LYS A 311 2.34 16.58 7.95
CA LYS A 311 3.17 17.62 8.55
C LYS A 311 2.41 18.92 8.30
N ASP A 312 1.66 19.40 9.29
CA ASP A 312 1.03 20.71 9.21
C ASP A 312 2.14 21.77 9.01
N PRO A 313 2.09 22.60 7.93
CA PRO A 313 3.07 23.66 7.69
C PRO A 313 3.01 24.81 8.72
N LEU A 314 1.95 24.90 9.53
CA LEU A 314 1.73 25.96 10.52
C LEU A 314 2.08 25.55 11.96
N ASP A 315 2.43 24.28 12.20
CA ASP A 315 2.93 23.83 13.50
C ASP A 315 4.39 24.29 13.67
N ASN A 316 4.56 25.46 14.30
CA ASN A 316 5.84 25.98 14.79
C ASN A 316 6.41 25.16 15.96
N ASP A 317 5.61 24.26 16.52
CA ASP A 317 6.11 23.29 17.49
C ASP A 317 6.65 22.09 16.72
N LYS A 318 7.81 21.58 17.11
CA LYS A 318 8.36 20.35 16.56
C LYS A 318 7.31 19.26 16.77
N THR A 319 6.51 18.99 15.73
CA THR A 319 5.53 17.91 15.76
C THR A 319 6.20 16.69 16.36
N CYS A 320 5.54 16.10 17.34
CA CYS A 320 5.84 14.81 17.99
C CYS A 320 6.37 13.73 17.00
N TYR A 321 6.06 13.88 15.71
CA TYR A 321 6.20 12.91 14.64
C TYR A 321 7.55 12.90 13.90
N SER A 322 8.48 13.85 14.13
CA SER A 322 9.75 13.91 13.36
C SER A 322 10.78 12.82 13.72
N GLU A 323 10.68 12.20 14.90
CA GLU A 323 11.65 11.22 15.41
C GLU A 323 11.29 9.75 15.14
N ARG A 324 10.20 9.48 14.41
CA ARG A 324 9.87 8.09 14.06
C ARG A 324 10.91 7.55 13.09
N LYS A 325 11.60 6.45 13.44
CA LYS A 325 12.20 5.56 12.44
C LYS A 325 11.07 5.07 11.54
N LYS A 326 10.82 5.80 10.45
CA LYS A 326 9.81 5.43 9.45
C LYS A 326 10.10 4.01 8.99
N THR A 327 9.10 3.14 9.12
CA THR A 327 9.11 1.86 8.45
C THR A 327 9.13 2.11 6.95
N ARG A 328 9.93 1.33 6.22
CA ARG A 328 10.11 1.50 4.77
C ARG A 328 9.42 0.39 3.97
N ASN A 329 8.62 -0.47 4.61
CA ASN A 329 8.04 -1.62 3.91
C ASN A 329 6.97 -1.17 2.92
N LEU A 330 6.14 -0.18 3.31
CA LEU A 330 5.17 0.43 2.40
C LEU A 330 5.85 1.01 1.16
N GLU A 331 6.90 1.81 1.37
CA GLU A 331 7.69 2.42 0.29
C GLU A 331 8.35 1.35 -0.59
N ALA A 332 8.98 0.33 0.02
CA ALA A 332 9.61 -0.77 -0.68
C ALA A 332 8.61 -1.63 -1.49
N TYR A 333 7.34 -1.67 -1.08
CA TYR A 333 6.28 -2.36 -1.81
C TYR A 333 5.82 -1.57 -3.04
N VAL A 334 5.73 -0.23 -2.92
CA VAL A 334 5.51 0.65 -4.07
C VAL A 334 6.68 0.61 -5.04
N GLU A 335 7.92 0.60 -4.54
CA GLU A 335 9.12 0.44 -5.37
C GLU A 335 9.12 -0.90 -6.13
N TRP A 336 8.62 -1.97 -5.52
CA TRP A 336 8.45 -3.26 -6.20
C TRP A 336 7.46 -3.17 -7.37
N PHE A 337 6.30 -2.54 -7.18
CA PHE A 337 5.33 -2.32 -8.25
C PHE A 337 5.95 -1.58 -9.44
N ASN A 338 6.66 -0.48 -9.16
CA ASN A 338 7.35 0.31 -10.18
C ASN A 338 8.42 -0.51 -10.88
N ARG A 339 9.27 -1.20 -10.11
CA ARG A 339 10.31 -2.07 -10.64
C ARG A 339 9.74 -3.13 -11.59
N LEU A 340 8.65 -3.79 -11.22
CA LEU A 340 8.00 -4.79 -12.06
C LEU A 340 7.47 -4.18 -13.36
N SER A 341 6.82 -3.02 -13.28
CA SER A 341 6.32 -2.28 -14.45
C SER A 341 7.44 -1.94 -15.43
N TYR A 342 8.54 -1.37 -14.92
CA TYR A 342 9.70 -1.03 -15.74
C TYR A 342 10.46 -2.27 -16.22
N LEU A 343 10.47 -3.38 -15.47
CA LEU A 343 11.06 -4.65 -15.91
C LEU A 343 10.34 -5.17 -17.13
N VAL A 344 9.00 -5.21 -17.10
CA VAL A 344 8.17 -5.61 -18.26
C VAL A 344 8.50 -4.74 -19.47
N ALA A 345 8.55 -3.43 -19.30
CA ALA A 345 8.93 -2.51 -20.38
C ALA A 345 10.35 -2.76 -20.89
N THR A 346 11.31 -3.03 -19.98
CA THR A 346 12.70 -3.33 -20.31
C THR A 346 12.78 -4.57 -21.19
N GLU A 347 12.21 -5.68 -20.75
CA GLU A 347 12.19 -6.96 -21.48
C GLU A 347 11.60 -6.81 -22.90
N ILE A 348 10.54 -6.00 -23.05
CA ILE A 348 9.89 -5.76 -24.35
C ILE A 348 10.74 -4.84 -25.24
N CYS A 349 11.32 -3.77 -24.69
CA CYS A 349 12.07 -2.76 -25.45
C CYS A 349 13.49 -3.20 -25.82
N MET A 350 14.01 -4.28 -25.24
CA MET A 350 15.33 -4.83 -25.59
C MET A 350 15.50 -4.92 -27.13
N PRO A 351 16.66 -4.49 -27.69
CA PRO A 351 16.88 -4.41 -29.12
C PRO A 351 17.11 -5.79 -29.74
N VAL A 352 16.02 -6.56 -29.85
CA VAL A 352 15.98 -7.90 -30.44
C VAL A 352 15.05 -7.92 -31.65
N LYS A 353 15.01 -9.05 -32.38
CA LYS A 353 14.14 -9.19 -33.56
C LYS A 353 12.67 -8.94 -33.17
N LYS A 354 11.95 -8.19 -34.01
CA LYS A 354 10.50 -7.89 -33.84
C LYS A 354 9.62 -9.09 -33.48
N LYS A 355 9.87 -10.27 -34.09
CA LYS A 355 9.13 -11.51 -33.78
C LYS A 355 9.33 -11.97 -32.34
N HIS A 356 10.51 -11.73 -31.76
CA HIS A 356 10.78 -12.04 -30.35
C HIS A 356 10.04 -11.05 -29.43
N ARG A 357 10.10 -9.74 -29.70
CA ARG A 357 9.36 -8.74 -28.91
C ARG A 357 7.85 -9.02 -28.87
N ALA A 358 7.24 -9.39 -30.00
CA ALA A 358 5.84 -9.76 -30.03
C ALA A 358 5.52 -10.97 -29.13
N ARG A 359 6.39 -12.00 -29.10
CA ARG A 359 6.24 -13.13 -28.18
C ARG A 359 6.42 -12.71 -26.71
N MET A 360 7.31 -11.76 -26.43
CA MET A 360 7.49 -11.23 -25.08
C MET A 360 6.20 -10.57 -24.56
N ILE A 361 5.55 -9.78 -25.41
CA ILE A 361 4.26 -9.16 -25.08
C ILE A 361 3.20 -10.25 -24.84
N GLU A 362 3.06 -11.22 -25.75
CA GLU A 362 2.11 -12.33 -25.58
C GLU A 362 2.37 -13.14 -24.30
N TYR A 363 3.65 -13.36 -23.97
CA TYR A 363 4.05 -14.01 -22.72
C TYR A 363 3.59 -13.22 -21.50
N PHE A 364 3.85 -11.91 -21.43
CA PHE A 364 3.40 -11.09 -20.30
C PHE A 364 1.88 -10.95 -20.22
N ILE A 365 1.16 -10.98 -21.35
CA ILE A 365 -0.31 -11.05 -21.35
C ILE A 365 -0.79 -12.33 -20.66
N ASP A 366 -0.16 -13.48 -20.95
CA ASP A 366 -0.51 -14.74 -20.29
C ASP A 366 -0.12 -14.77 -18.80
N VAL A 367 0.99 -14.13 -18.42
CA VAL A 367 1.39 -13.93 -17.00
C VAL A 367 0.36 -13.06 -16.28
N ALA A 368 -0.02 -11.92 -16.86
CA ALA A 368 -1.01 -11.00 -16.30
C ALA A 368 -2.38 -11.68 -16.10
N ARG A 369 -2.82 -12.46 -17.09
CA ARG A 369 -4.03 -13.27 -16.97
C ARG A 369 -3.96 -14.26 -15.81
N GLU A 370 -2.82 -14.91 -15.61
CA GLU A 370 -2.68 -15.82 -14.47
C GLU A 370 -2.61 -15.07 -13.13
N CYS A 371 -2.00 -13.89 -13.07
CA CYS A 371 -2.10 -13.01 -11.91
C CYS A 371 -3.57 -12.68 -11.58
N PHE A 372 -4.41 -12.36 -12.57
CA PHE A 372 -5.84 -12.17 -12.38
C PHE A 372 -6.52 -13.42 -11.80
N ASN A 373 -6.25 -14.60 -12.36
CA ASN A 373 -6.84 -15.88 -11.90
C ASN A 373 -6.46 -16.22 -10.44
N ILE A 374 -5.21 -15.94 -10.05
CA ILE A 374 -4.71 -16.17 -8.69
C ILE A 374 -5.36 -15.19 -7.69
N GLY A 375 -5.82 -14.02 -8.14
CA GLY A 375 -6.21 -12.90 -7.27
C GLY A 375 -5.05 -11.96 -6.95
N ASN A 376 -3.99 -11.98 -7.77
CA ASN A 376 -2.86 -11.07 -7.71
C ASN A 376 -3.06 -9.83 -8.60
N PHE A 377 -3.89 -8.90 -8.12
CA PHE A 377 -4.25 -7.70 -8.88
C PHE A 377 -3.11 -6.66 -8.92
N ASN A 378 -2.22 -6.65 -7.92
CA ASN A 378 -1.08 -5.73 -7.91
C ASN A 378 -0.09 -6.01 -9.05
N SER A 379 0.36 -7.27 -9.18
CA SER A 379 1.26 -7.66 -10.27
C SER A 379 0.58 -7.56 -11.64
N LEU A 380 -0.71 -7.91 -11.74
CA LEU A 380 -1.51 -7.69 -12.96
C LEU A 380 -1.44 -6.23 -13.41
N MET A 381 -1.73 -5.30 -12.50
CA MET A 381 -1.72 -3.87 -12.80
C MET A 381 -0.32 -3.37 -13.17
N ALA A 382 0.73 -3.86 -12.50
CA ALA A 382 2.11 -3.52 -12.82
C ALA A 382 2.50 -3.98 -14.25
N ILE A 383 2.08 -5.19 -14.64
CA ILE A 383 2.35 -5.72 -15.97
C ILE A 383 1.62 -4.92 -17.06
N ILE A 384 0.33 -4.60 -16.85
CA ILE A 384 -0.43 -3.71 -17.75
C ILE A 384 0.25 -2.34 -17.84
N SER A 385 0.63 -1.77 -16.70
CA SER A 385 1.30 -0.46 -16.64
C SER A 385 2.61 -0.46 -17.43
N GLY A 386 3.41 -1.53 -17.33
CA GLY A 386 4.63 -1.71 -18.12
C GLY A 386 4.39 -1.76 -19.64
N MET A 387 3.35 -2.48 -20.07
CA MET A 387 2.96 -2.55 -21.49
C MET A 387 2.40 -1.23 -22.04
N ASN A 388 1.77 -0.44 -21.17
CA ASN A 388 1.17 0.86 -21.53
C ASN A 388 2.15 2.04 -21.47
N MET A 389 3.38 1.83 -21.01
CA MET A 389 4.42 2.86 -21.08
C MET A 389 4.65 3.30 -22.53
N SER A 390 4.83 4.61 -22.75
CA SER A 390 5.01 5.19 -24.08
C SER A 390 6.12 4.53 -24.92
N PRO A 391 7.31 4.18 -24.38
CA PRO A 391 8.33 3.43 -25.12
C PRO A 391 7.87 2.07 -25.66
N VAL A 392 6.89 1.43 -25.03
CA VAL A 392 6.33 0.15 -25.46
C VAL A 392 5.16 0.34 -26.41
N SER A 393 4.21 1.21 -26.07
CA SER A 393 2.98 1.44 -26.85
C SER A 393 3.23 2.09 -28.23
N ARG A 394 4.39 2.74 -28.41
CA ARG A 394 4.84 3.27 -29.71
C ARG A 394 5.35 2.22 -30.69
N LEU A 395 5.63 0.99 -30.26
CA LEU A 395 6.19 -0.08 -31.13
C LEU A 395 5.12 -0.67 -32.07
N LYS A 396 4.50 0.16 -32.91
CA LYS A 396 3.32 -0.19 -33.72
C LYS A 396 3.55 -1.41 -34.60
N LYS A 397 4.77 -1.60 -35.14
CA LYS A 397 5.09 -2.76 -36.00
C LYS A 397 5.19 -4.05 -35.20
N THR A 398 5.62 -4.00 -33.94
CA THR A 398 5.57 -5.13 -33.01
C THR A 398 4.13 -5.43 -32.64
N TRP A 399 3.34 -4.45 -32.20
CA TRP A 399 1.95 -4.62 -31.77
C TRP A 399 1.06 -5.21 -32.87
N ALA A 400 1.31 -4.86 -34.14
CA ALA A 400 0.62 -5.46 -35.29
C ALA A 400 0.83 -6.99 -35.43
N LYS A 401 1.77 -7.60 -34.68
CA LYS A 401 1.99 -9.05 -34.63
C LYS A 401 1.45 -9.72 -33.38
N VAL A 402 0.94 -8.95 -32.42
CA VAL A 402 0.43 -9.46 -31.14
C VAL A 402 -1.07 -9.69 -31.26
N LYS A 403 -1.56 -10.78 -30.68
CA LYS A 403 -3.01 -10.99 -30.49
C LYS A 403 -3.50 -10.21 -29.26
N THR A 404 -4.05 -9.02 -29.47
CA THR A 404 -4.41 -8.09 -28.39
C THR A 404 -5.68 -8.45 -27.63
N ALA A 405 -6.57 -9.29 -28.18
CA ALA A 405 -7.89 -9.55 -27.57
C ALA A 405 -7.84 -9.94 -26.07
N LYS A 406 -6.84 -10.72 -25.65
CA LYS A 406 -6.63 -11.06 -24.24
C LYS A 406 -6.18 -9.85 -23.40
N PHE A 407 -5.31 -9.01 -23.97
CA PHE A 407 -4.82 -7.79 -23.34
C PHE A 407 -5.96 -6.78 -23.16
N ASP A 408 -6.77 -6.56 -24.21
CA ASP A 408 -7.90 -5.63 -24.20
C ASP A 408 -8.92 -6.00 -23.08
N ILE A 409 -9.13 -7.31 -22.85
CA ILE A 409 -9.96 -7.79 -21.74
C ILE A 409 -9.34 -7.45 -20.38
N LEU A 410 -8.03 -7.66 -20.21
CA LEU A 410 -7.34 -7.36 -18.95
C LEU A 410 -7.30 -5.85 -18.67
N GLU A 411 -7.10 -5.02 -19.69
CA GLU A 411 -7.22 -3.56 -19.57
C GLU A 411 -8.62 -3.16 -19.14
N HIS A 412 -9.66 -3.73 -19.74
CA HIS A 412 -11.04 -3.48 -19.35
C HIS A 412 -11.34 -3.87 -17.88
N GLN A 413 -10.75 -4.96 -17.39
CA GLN A 413 -10.89 -5.37 -15.98
C GLN A 413 -10.24 -4.39 -15.01
N MET A 414 -9.15 -3.72 -15.42
CA MET A 414 -8.39 -2.78 -14.60
C MET A 414 -8.66 -1.30 -14.94
N ASP A 415 -9.70 -1.05 -15.73
CA ASP A 415 -10.04 0.28 -16.22
C ASP A 415 -10.40 1.24 -15.06
N PRO A 416 -9.87 2.49 -15.06
CA PRO A 416 -10.09 3.44 -13.97
C PRO A 416 -11.49 4.07 -13.97
N SER A 417 -12.30 3.91 -15.02
CA SER A 417 -13.62 4.53 -15.14
C SER A 417 -14.54 4.09 -14.01
N SER A 418 -15.47 4.98 -13.64
CA SER A 418 -16.42 4.74 -12.56
C SER A 418 -15.73 4.30 -11.25
N ASN A 419 -14.58 4.92 -10.95
CA ASN A 419 -13.73 4.59 -9.80
C ASN A 419 -13.35 3.10 -9.75
N PHE A 420 -12.81 2.58 -10.86
CA PHE A 420 -12.36 1.18 -10.97
C PHE A 420 -13.47 0.14 -10.74
N TYR A 421 -14.67 0.38 -11.26
CA TYR A 421 -15.85 -0.47 -11.02
C TYR A 421 -15.60 -1.97 -11.30
N ASN A 422 -14.99 -2.28 -12.44
CA ASN A 422 -14.72 -3.66 -12.86
C ASN A 422 -13.73 -4.34 -11.91
N TYR A 423 -12.60 -3.69 -11.63
CA TYR A 423 -11.60 -4.17 -10.67
C TYR A 423 -12.22 -4.39 -9.29
N ARG A 424 -13.02 -3.44 -8.78
CA ARG A 424 -13.66 -3.58 -7.46
C ARG A 424 -14.64 -4.77 -7.43
N THR A 425 -15.32 -5.05 -8.54
CA THR A 425 -16.17 -6.24 -8.67
C THR A 425 -15.34 -7.52 -8.64
N ALA A 426 -14.22 -7.57 -9.36
CA ALA A 426 -13.30 -8.70 -9.34
C ALA A 426 -12.67 -8.91 -7.95
N LEU A 427 -12.27 -7.83 -7.26
CA LEU A 427 -11.73 -7.87 -5.91
C LEU A 427 -12.75 -8.45 -4.91
N ARG A 428 -14.01 -8.00 -4.96
CA ARG A 428 -15.09 -8.57 -4.14
C ARG A 428 -15.27 -10.07 -4.40
N GLY A 429 -15.24 -10.48 -5.68
CA GLY A 429 -15.29 -11.89 -6.05
C GLY A 429 -14.12 -12.70 -5.45
N ALA A 430 -12.91 -12.15 -5.49
CA ALA A 430 -11.72 -12.78 -4.89
C ALA A 430 -11.80 -12.86 -3.36
N ALA A 431 -12.26 -11.80 -2.70
CA ALA A 431 -12.48 -11.76 -1.25
C ALA A 431 -13.51 -12.82 -0.82
N GLN A 432 -14.65 -12.92 -1.53
CA GLN A 432 -15.65 -13.94 -1.25
C GLN A 432 -15.12 -15.36 -1.45
N ARG A 433 -14.35 -15.57 -2.53
CA ARG A 433 -13.72 -16.86 -2.82
C ARG A 433 -12.70 -17.24 -1.74
N SER A 434 -12.01 -16.27 -1.14
CA SER A 434 -11.09 -16.48 -0.01
C SER A 434 -11.83 -16.92 1.26
N LEU A 435 -12.99 -16.31 1.55
CA LEU A 435 -13.82 -16.67 2.71
C LEU A 435 -14.37 -18.09 2.63
N THR A 436 -14.75 -18.56 1.44
CA THR A 436 -15.30 -19.90 1.22
C THR A 436 -14.26 -20.90 0.69
N ALA A 437 -12.97 -20.59 0.81
CA ALA A 437 -11.89 -21.36 0.20
C ALA A 437 -11.78 -22.79 0.75
N HIS A 438 -11.62 -23.76 -0.13
CA HIS A 438 -11.31 -25.16 0.22
C HIS A 438 -9.82 -25.49 0.04
N SER A 439 -9.05 -24.57 -0.55
CA SER A 439 -7.61 -24.69 -0.75
C SER A 439 -6.87 -23.40 -0.36
N SER A 440 -5.59 -23.51 -0.01
CA SER A 440 -4.75 -22.33 0.28
C SER A 440 -4.60 -21.39 -0.92
N ARG A 441 -4.71 -21.91 -2.15
CA ARG A 441 -4.66 -21.11 -3.38
C ARG A 441 -5.84 -20.13 -3.49
N GLU A 442 -7.04 -20.59 -3.15
CA GLU A 442 -8.25 -19.77 -3.25
C GLU A 442 -8.27 -18.61 -2.25
N LYS A 443 -7.49 -18.74 -1.16
CA LYS A 443 -7.36 -17.70 -0.12
C LYS A 443 -6.58 -16.47 -0.56
N ILE A 444 -5.80 -16.55 -1.64
CA ILE A 444 -4.93 -15.46 -2.09
C ILE A 444 -5.78 -14.29 -2.60
N VAL A 445 -5.56 -13.13 -1.99
CA VAL A 445 -6.09 -11.83 -2.43
C VAL A 445 -4.98 -10.81 -2.26
N ILE A 446 -4.50 -10.25 -3.38
CA ILE A 446 -3.50 -9.18 -3.37
C ILE A 446 -4.13 -8.01 -4.12
N PRO A 447 -4.61 -6.97 -3.41
CA PRO A 447 -5.32 -5.86 -4.02
C PRO A 447 -4.40 -5.00 -4.88
N PHE A 448 -4.95 -4.20 -5.79
CA PHE A 448 -4.20 -3.12 -6.42
C PHE A 448 -3.88 -2.08 -5.33
N PHE A 449 -2.65 -2.14 -4.85
CA PHE A 449 -2.30 -1.54 -3.57
C PHE A 449 -2.40 -0.02 -3.56
N SER A 450 -2.06 0.63 -4.68
CA SER A 450 -2.15 2.08 -4.80
C SER A 450 -3.60 2.57 -4.64
N LEU A 451 -4.59 1.81 -5.14
CA LEU A 451 -5.99 2.15 -4.96
C LEU A 451 -6.47 1.90 -3.52
N LEU A 452 -6.01 0.83 -2.88
CA LEU A 452 -6.27 0.60 -1.45
C LEU A 452 -5.74 1.76 -0.60
N ILE A 453 -4.50 2.20 -0.81
CA ILE A 453 -3.91 3.34 -0.10
C ILE A 453 -4.69 4.63 -0.37
N LYS A 454 -5.10 4.86 -1.62
CA LYS A 454 -5.95 5.99 -2.00
C LYS A 454 -7.28 5.98 -1.24
N ASP A 455 -7.96 4.85 -1.18
CA ASP A 455 -9.24 4.72 -0.46
C ASP A 455 -9.09 5.00 1.04
N ILE A 456 -8.05 4.44 1.67
CA ILE A 456 -7.75 4.66 3.09
C ILE A 456 -7.40 6.14 3.35
N TYR A 457 -6.64 6.78 2.45
CA TYR A 457 -6.32 8.21 2.53
C TYR A 457 -7.59 9.06 2.53
N PHE A 458 -8.47 8.86 1.54
CA PHE A 458 -9.71 9.63 1.44
C PHE A 458 -10.66 9.40 2.60
N LEU A 459 -10.72 8.18 3.13
CA LEU A 459 -11.48 7.89 4.33
C LEU A 459 -10.93 8.66 5.54
N ASN A 460 -9.61 8.83 5.61
CA ASN A 460 -8.99 9.66 6.63
C ASN A 460 -9.24 11.15 6.41
N GLU A 461 -9.10 11.67 5.20
CA GLU A 461 -9.26 13.11 4.95
C GLU A 461 -10.72 13.57 4.93
N GLY A 462 -11.66 12.68 4.57
CA GLY A 462 -13.07 13.00 4.43
C GLY A 462 -13.80 13.31 5.74
N CYS A 463 -13.22 12.95 6.88
CA CYS A 463 -13.83 13.12 8.20
C CYS A 463 -12.84 13.69 9.23
N ALA A 464 -13.26 14.64 10.05
CA ALA A 464 -12.42 15.19 11.11
C ALA A 464 -12.08 14.13 12.18
N ASN A 465 -10.83 14.15 12.67
CA ASN A 465 -10.36 13.28 13.75
C ASN A 465 -11.04 13.56 15.11
N ARG A 466 -11.52 14.79 15.30
CA ARG A 466 -12.26 15.22 16.49
C ARG A 466 -13.59 15.87 16.09
N LEU A 467 -14.60 15.64 16.91
CA LEU A 467 -15.88 16.32 16.84
C LEU A 467 -15.77 17.75 17.44
N PRO A 468 -16.73 18.65 17.18
CA PRO A 468 -16.70 20.04 17.70
C PRO A 468 -16.62 20.15 19.23
N ASN A 469 -17.09 19.13 19.96
CA ASN A 469 -17.00 19.04 21.43
C ASN A 469 -15.62 18.56 21.93
N GLY A 470 -14.64 18.37 21.04
CA GLY A 470 -13.29 17.88 21.35
C GLY A 470 -13.17 16.36 21.45
N HIS A 471 -14.28 15.61 21.42
CA HIS A 471 -14.26 14.15 21.43
C HIS A 471 -13.55 13.59 20.20
N VAL A 472 -12.88 12.46 20.37
CA VAL A 472 -12.34 11.65 19.28
C VAL A 472 -13.51 11.06 18.49
N ASN A 473 -13.49 11.23 17.17
CA ASN A 473 -14.50 10.69 16.26
C ASN A 473 -14.23 9.19 16.02
N PHE A 474 -14.81 8.32 16.84
CA PHE A 474 -14.53 6.89 16.81
C PHE A 474 -15.27 6.17 15.66
N GLU A 475 -16.41 6.69 15.22
CA GLU A 475 -17.13 6.21 14.03
C GLU A 475 -16.24 6.21 12.78
N LYS A 476 -15.51 7.31 12.55
CA LYS A 476 -14.49 7.38 11.49
C LYS A 476 -13.45 6.25 11.62
N PHE A 477 -12.98 6.00 12.84
CA PHE A 477 -11.92 5.01 13.06
C PHE A 477 -12.40 3.59 12.93
N TRP A 478 -13.68 3.29 13.18
CA TRP A 478 -14.26 1.99 12.84
C TRP A 478 -14.14 1.70 11.35
N GLU A 479 -14.52 2.66 10.49
CA GLU A 479 -14.40 2.48 9.04
C GLU A 479 -12.93 2.34 8.60
N LEU A 480 -12.02 3.14 9.18
CA LEU A 480 -10.59 3.04 8.89
C LEU A 480 -10.04 1.66 9.28
N ALA A 481 -10.36 1.21 10.49
CA ALA A 481 -9.92 -0.07 11.02
C ALA A 481 -10.49 -1.25 10.24
N LYS A 482 -11.71 -1.13 9.70
CA LYS A 482 -12.32 -2.15 8.83
C LYS A 482 -11.50 -2.37 7.57
N GLN A 483 -11.12 -1.30 6.87
CA GLN A 483 -10.30 -1.38 5.65
C GLN A 483 -8.92 -2.01 5.94
N VAL A 484 -8.26 -1.57 7.01
CA VAL A 484 -6.94 -2.11 7.38
C VAL A 484 -7.06 -3.57 7.85
N SER A 485 -8.10 -3.92 8.61
CA SER A 485 -8.32 -5.29 9.12
C SER A 485 -8.54 -6.31 8.00
N GLU A 486 -9.25 -5.92 6.94
CA GLU A 486 -9.45 -6.75 5.76
C GLU A 486 -8.10 -7.04 5.07
N PHE A 487 -7.28 -6.01 4.85
CA PHE A 487 -5.91 -6.17 4.34
C PHE A 487 -5.04 -7.06 5.23
N MET A 488 -5.13 -6.88 6.56
CA MET A 488 -4.38 -7.67 7.54
C MET A 488 -4.74 -9.17 7.49
N THR A 489 -5.95 -9.51 7.06
CA THR A 489 -6.38 -10.89 6.84
C THR A 489 -5.75 -11.46 5.57
N TRP A 490 -5.78 -10.71 4.47
CA TRP A 490 -5.25 -11.16 3.18
C TRP A 490 -3.75 -11.41 3.18
N LYS A 491 -2.97 -10.60 3.92
CA LYS A 491 -1.51 -10.75 3.96
C LYS A 491 -1.02 -11.99 4.73
N GLN A 492 -1.87 -12.65 5.53
CA GLN A 492 -1.49 -13.81 6.35
C GLN A 492 -1.43 -15.12 5.55
N VAL A 493 -1.81 -15.09 4.27
CA VAL A 493 -1.85 -16.28 3.43
C VAL A 493 -0.43 -16.76 3.11
N GLU A 494 -0.11 -17.99 3.49
CA GLU A 494 1.10 -18.66 3.03
C GLU A 494 0.97 -19.02 1.55
N CYS A 495 1.99 -18.67 0.76
CA CYS A 495 1.98 -18.92 -0.67
C CYS A 495 2.04 -20.43 -0.96
N PRO A 496 1.04 -21.03 -1.61
CA PRO A 496 0.93 -22.48 -1.80
C PRO A 496 1.73 -23.01 -2.99
N PHE A 497 2.36 -22.14 -3.76
CA PHE A 497 3.10 -22.52 -4.96
C PHE A 497 4.53 -22.94 -4.62
N GLU A 498 5.13 -23.79 -5.44
CA GLU A 498 6.54 -24.16 -5.27
C GLU A 498 7.45 -22.94 -5.54
N ARG A 499 8.49 -22.78 -4.72
CA ARG A 499 9.42 -21.64 -4.81
C ARG A 499 10.55 -21.93 -5.79
N ASP A 500 10.59 -21.20 -6.91
CA ASP A 500 11.72 -21.21 -7.83
C ASP A 500 12.69 -20.06 -7.51
N ARG A 501 13.78 -20.41 -6.83
CA ARG A 501 14.80 -19.45 -6.40
C ARG A 501 15.50 -18.76 -7.58
N LYS A 502 15.66 -19.42 -8.74
CA LYS A 502 16.35 -18.84 -9.90
C LYS A 502 15.51 -17.74 -10.52
N VAL A 503 14.21 -18.00 -10.69
CA VAL A 503 13.26 -17.03 -11.24
C VAL A 503 13.09 -15.83 -10.29
N MET A 504 12.92 -16.08 -8.98
CA MET A 504 12.85 -15.01 -8.00
C MET A 504 14.11 -14.14 -7.98
N GLN A 505 15.29 -14.76 -8.00
CA GLN A 505 16.55 -14.01 -8.03
C GLN A 505 16.65 -13.15 -9.29
N TYR A 506 16.21 -13.66 -10.43
CA TYR A 506 16.17 -12.88 -11.67
C TYR A 506 15.26 -11.65 -11.52
N LEU A 507 13.99 -11.84 -11.14
CA LEU A 507 13.01 -10.77 -10.95
C LEU A 507 13.51 -9.67 -9.99
N LEU A 508 14.16 -10.07 -8.90
CA LEU A 508 14.61 -9.15 -7.86
C LEU A 508 15.91 -8.41 -8.19
N SER A 509 16.76 -8.94 -9.08
CA SER A 509 18.12 -8.41 -9.28
C SER A 509 18.47 -8.03 -10.72
N VAL A 510 17.69 -8.43 -11.73
CA VAL A 510 17.96 -8.02 -13.11
C VAL A 510 17.91 -6.49 -13.23
N PRO A 511 18.86 -5.84 -13.91
CA PRO A 511 18.79 -4.40 -14.09
C PRO A 511 17.60 -4.02 -14.95
N VAL A 512 17.02 -2.88 -14.60
CA VAL A 512 15.82 -2.34 -15.25
C VAL A 512 16.20 -1.00 -15.85
N PHE A 513 15.75 -0.73 -17.07
CA PHE A 513 16.06 0.51 -17.77
C PHE A 513 15.42 1.70 -17.07
N SER A 514 16.14 2.83 -17.05
CA SER A 514 15.52 4.12 -16.76
C SER A 514 14.57 4.51 -17.89
N GLU A 515 13.72 5.50 -17.66
CA GLU A 515 12.81 6.02 -18.68
C GLU A 515 13.54 6.40 -19.97
N ASP A 516 14.62 7.19 -19.86
CA ASP A 516 15.44 7.59 -21.01
C ASP A 516 16.05 6.39 -21.75
N ALA A 517 16.50 5.37 -21.02
CA ALA A 517 17.05 4.16 -21.61
C ALA A 517 15.98 3.32 -22.32
N LEU A 518 14.75 3.27 -21.78
CA LEU A 518 13.60 2.64 -22.44
C LEU A 518 13.27 3.33 -23.76
N TYR A 519 13.21 4.67 -23.79
CA TYR A 519 12.98 5.41 -25.03
C TYR A 519 14.08 5.17 -26.05
N LEU A 520 15.35 5.19 -25.62
CA LEU A 520 16.47 4.91 -26.52
C LEU A 520 16.35 3.50 -27.12
N ALA A 521 16.15 2.48 -26.29
CA ALA A 521 15.97 1.10 -26.75
C ALA A 521 14.73 0.91 -27.64
N SER A 522 13.65 1.65 -27.37
CA SER A 522 12.46 1.69 -28.22
C SER A 522 12.75 2.25 -29.60
N TYR A 523 13.49 3.36 -29.70
CA TYR A 523 13.89 3.94 -30.99
C TYR A 523 14.88 3.06 -31.76
N GLU A 524 15.77 2.34 -31.07
CA GLU A 524 16.66 1.35 -31.68
C GLU A 524 15.87 0.14 -32.21
N SER A 525 14.81 -0.26 -31.52
CA SER A 525 13.91 -1.35 -31.92
C SER A 525 12.99 -0.98 -33.09
N GLU A 526 12.42 0.23 -33.08
CA GLU A 526 11.59 0.83 -34.13
C GLU A 526 11.85 2.33 -34.20
N GLY A 527 12.49 2.77 -35.30
CA GLY A 527 12.94 4.16 -35.47
C GLY A 527 11.84 5.22 -35.30
N PRO A 528 12.23 6.50 -35.10
CA PRO A 528 11.30 7.60 -34.88
C PRO A 528 10.38 7.81 -36.09
N GLU A 529 9.09 8.07 -35.84
CA GLU A 529 8.06 8.21 -36.86
C GLU A 529 7.82 9.67 -37.29
N ASN A 530 8.24 10.63 -36.46
CA ASN A 530 8.03 12.06 -36.70
C ASN A 530 9.23 12.90 -36.25
N ASN A 531 9.24 14.19 -36.59
CA ASN A 531 10.36 15.09 -36.29
C ASN A 531 10.60 15.26 -34.77
N ILE A 532 9.53 15.28 -33.96
CA ILE A 532 9.63 15.41 -32.49
C ILE A 532 10.36 14.20 -31.91
N GLU A 533 9.96 12.98 -32.30
CA GLU A 533 10.63 11.76 -31.89
C GLU A 533 12.08 11.71 -32.39
N LYS A 534 12.34 12.18 -33.61
CA LYS A 534 13.69 12.24 -34.18
C LYS A 534 14.61 13.14 -33.37
N ASP A 535 14.11 14.28 -32.89
CA ASP A 535 14.89 15.21 -32.07
C ASP A 535 15.07 14.69 -30.65
N ARG A 536 14.03 14.09 -30.05
CA ARG A 536 14.14 13.39 -28.75
C ARG A 536 15.17 12.27 -28.81
N TRP A 537 15.13 11.44 -29.86
CA TRP A 537 16.11 10.37 -30.08
C TRP A 537 17.55 10.89 -30.18
N LYS A 538 17.78 11.95 -30.96
CA LYS A 538 19.11 12.59 -31.03
C LYS A 538 19.58 13.10 -29.67
N SER A 539 18.70 13.76 -28.92
CA SER A 539 18.98 14.28 -27.59
C SER A 539 19.37 13.15 -26.61
N LEU A 540 18.56 12.08 -26.57
CA LEU A 540 18.81 10.92 -25.73
C LEU A 540 20.13 10.23 -26.09
N ARG A 541 20.39 10.04 -27.40
CA ARG A 541 21.63 9.46 -27.89
C ARG A 541 22.84 10.30 -27.48
N SER A 542 22.75 11.63 -27.58
CA SER A 542 23.83 12.53 -27.17
C SER A 542 24.05 12.49 -25.66
N SER A 543 22.99 12.44 -24.86
CA SER A 543 23.07 12.45 -23.39
C SER A 543 23.62 11.13 -22.84
N LEU A 544 23.15 9.99 -23.37
CA LEU A 544 23.46 8.66 -22.85
C LEU A 544 24.72 8.05 -23.47
N LEU A 545 25.01 8.31 -24.74
CA LEU A 545 26.16 7.74 -25.44
C LEU A 545 27.29 8.75 -25.68
N GLY A 546 27.03 10.06 -25.56
CA GLY A 546 28.00 11.13 -25.81
C GLY A 546 28.83 11.57 -24.60
N ARG A 547 28.69 10.92 -23.44
CA ARG A 547 29.62 11.07 -22.30
C ARG A 547 30.73 10.01 -22.41
N VAL A 548 31.61 10.18 -23.39
CA VAL A 548 32.95 9.55 -23.43
C VAL A 548 33.97 10.65 -23.66
#